data_AF-A0A117I4F2-F1
#
_entry.id   AF-A0A117I4F2-F1
#
_cell.length_a   1.000
_cell.length_b   1.000
_cell.length_c   1.000
_cell.angle_alpha   90.00
_cell.angle_beta   90.00
_cell.angle_gamma   90.00
#
_symmetry.space_group_name_H-M   'P 1'
#
loop_
_entity.id
_entity.type
_entity.pdbx_description
1 polymer ?
#
loop_
_entity_poly.entity_id
_entity_poly.type
_entity_poly.pdbx_seq_one_letter_code
_entity_poly.pdbx_strand_id
1 'polypeptide(L)'
;MIRRVNIAIALITLLVSVLVACDKHDWKHVQGAPSLRPAFGARVTDGQLQIWMGSRCDHAREVNLEFGPGKTLVLSAPEHQWASVDRLTLGGPYPGLRVTQPLPAEFDWRTAEKLTIWINGDPGSLGAQTDLAVVREESVKHPDDTYWFQDVGWLNPTQVAADDSKTFLALCTPDPAYKPSVPTVFGVRETDGLLRIWTGSPCPGTTKAVVTFEPSGIELVLTARDAAGSDFQRYTVGDPIPDMDVSRALPKDFDWTQQRELQLNVSRAEPDTGPQRADLGVVRAESASHPADTYWFQGIGWLNPTQVAEQDGKTFLATCTREPKK
;
A
#
# COMPACT_ATOMS: atom_id res chain seq x y z
N MET A 1 39.76 -40.23 55.16
CA MET A 1 38.43 -40.85 54.96
C MET A 1 37.44 -39.76 54.57
N ILE A 2 36.82 -39.93 53.39
CA ILE A 2 35.51 -39.42 52.96
C ILE A 2 35.41 -37.92 52.61
N ARG A 3 35.58 -37.66 51.31
CA ARG A 3 34.94 -36.61 50.50
C ARG A 3 33.45 -36.47 50.83
N ARG A 4 32.94 -35.23 50.93
CA ARG A 4 31.54 -34.93 50.60
C ARG A 4 31.49 -33.81 49.58
N VAL A 5 31.13 -34.24 48.38
CA VAL A 5 30.80 -33.46 47.19
C VAL A 5 29.28 -33.22 47.24
N ASN A 6 28.83 -31.98 47.10
CA ASN A 6 27.44 -31.63 46.74
C ASN A 6 27.56 -30.63 45.58
N ILE A 7 27.82 -31.10 44.35
CA ILE A 7 26.85 -31.29 43.26
C ILE A 7 25.78 -30.18 43.23
N ALA A 8 26.10 -29.10 42.52
CA ALA A 8 25.13 -28.20 41.94
C ALA A 8 24.50 -28.90 40.71
N ILE A 9 23.20 -29.13 40.75
CA ILE A 9 22.42 -29.64 39.62
C ILE A 9 22.11 -28.44 38.74
N ALA A 10 22.92 -28.21 37.71
CA ALA A 10 22.56 -27.35 36.59
C ALA A 10 21.75 -28.18 35.59
N LEU A 11 20.44 -27.98 35.59
CA LEU A 11 19.53 -28.44 34.53
C LEU A 11 19.86 -27.68 33.25
N ILE A 12 20.64 -28.28 32.37
CA ILE A 12 20.79 -27.85 30.97
C ILE A 12 19.64 -28.51 30.20
N THR A 13 18.53 -27.78 30.05
CA THR A 13 17.51 -28.08 29.05
C THR A 13 18.07 -27.73 27.68
N LEU A 14 18.58 -28.74 26.97
CA LEU A 14 18.93 -28.65 25.56
C LEU A 14 17.63 -28.54 24.74
N LEU A 15 17.13 -27.31 24.56
CA LEU A 15 16.12 -27.02 23.54
C LEU A 15 16.81 -27.08 22.18
N VAL A 16 16.80 -28.28 21.58
CA VAL A 16 17.09 -28.45 20.15
C VAL A 16 15.94 -27.79 19.40
N SER A 17 16.11 -26.50 19.13
CA SER A 17 15.24 -25.74 18.25
C SER A 17 15.56 -26.20 16.83
N VAL A 18 14.77 -27.12 16.31
CA VAL A 18 14.77 -27.44 14.88
C VAL A 18 14.26 -26.19 14.17
N LEU A 19 15.19 -25.31 13.81
CA LEU A 19 14.96 -24.29 12.80
C LEU A 19 14.71 -25.05 11.51
N VAL A 20 13.43 -25.33 11.24
CA VAL A 20 12.97 -25.62 9.89
C VAL A 20 13.38 -24.39 9.08
N ALA A 21 14.43 -24.54 8.29
CA ALA A 21 14.76 -23.58 7.26
C ALA A 21 13.57 -23.57 6.31
N CYS A 22 12.64 -22.63 6.52
CA CYS A 22 11.68 -22.25 5.51
C CYS A 22 12.52 -21.81 4.32
N ASP A 23 12.48 -22.61 3.26
CA ASP A 23 13.13 -22.30 2.01
C ASP A 23 12.58 -20.94 1.55
N LYS A 24 13.45 -19.92 1.51
CA LYS A 24 13.08 -18.51 1.28
C LYS A 24 12.67 -18.23 -0.17
N HIS A 25 12.30 -19.27 -0.92
CA HIS A 25 11.90 -19.23 -2.32
C HIS A 25 10.43 -19.61 -2.55
N ASP A 26 9.72 -20.08 -1.52
CA ASP A 26 8.33 -20.50 -1.67
C ASP A 26 7.33 -19.39 -1.31
N TRP A 27 7.36 -18.32 -2.10
CA TRP A 27 6.45 -17.18 -1.95
C TRP A 27 4.98 -17.55 -2.23
N LYS A 28 4.73 -18.70 -2.87
CA LYS A 28 3.39 -19.17 -3.28
C LYS A 28 2.56 -19.79 -2.16
N HIS A 29 3.16 -20.09 -1.00
CA HIS A 29 2.48 -20.73 0.13
C HIS A 29 2.02 -19.76 1.22
N VAL A 30 2.20 -18.46 1.02
CA VAL A 30 1.66 -17.43 1.91
C VAL A 30 0.23 -17.09 1.46
N GLN A 31 -0.74 -17.15 2.38
CA GLN A 31 -2.10 -16.67 2.08
C GLN A 31 -2.05 -15.19 1.68
N GLY A 32 -2.68 -14.83 0.56
CA GLY A 32 -2.63 -13.47 0.01
C GLY A 32 -1.37 -13.14 -0.79
N ALA A 33 -0.53 -14.14 -1.12
CA ALA A 33 0.53 -13.97 -2.09
C ALA A 33 -0.06 -13.54 -3.44
N PRO A 34 0.61 -12.62 -4.17
CA PRO A 34 0.19 -12.23 -5.51
C PRO A 34 0.19 -13.44 -6.44
N SER A 35 -0.49 -13.37 -7.58
CA SER A 35 -0.56 -14.49 -8.53
C SER A 35 0.71 -14.70 -9.35
N LEU A 36 1.49 -13.64 -9.46
CA LEU A 36 2.77 -13.57 -10.14
C LEU A 36 3.82 -13.02 -9.18
N ARG A 37 5.09 -13.34 -9.44
CA ARG A 37 6.16 -12.94 -8.54
C ARG A 37 6.41 -11.43 -8.64
N PRO A 38 6.44 -10.69 -7.53
CA PRO A 38 6.88 -9.30 -7.54
C PRO A 38 8.37 -9.20 -7.87
N ALA A 39 8.74 -8.26 -8.73
CA ALA A 39 10.13 -7.94 -9.03
C ALA A 39 10.30 -6.45 -9.34
N PHE A 40 11.47 -5.91 -8.99
CA PHE A 40 11.93 -4.59 -9.42
C PHE A 40 13.26 -4.72 -10.15
N GLY A 41 13.58 -3.74 -10.97
CA GLY A 41 14.82 -3.65 -11.71
C GLY A 41 15.93 -3.03 -10.86
N ALA A 42 17.12 -3.64 -10.83
CA ALA A 42 18.32 -3.08 -10.22
C ALA A 42 19.48 -3.06 -11.22
N ARG A 43 20.28 -1.99 -11.21
CA ARG A 43 21.48 -1.86 -12.05
C ARG A 43 22.56 -1.05 -11.33
N VAL A 44 23.82 -1.35 -11.61
CA VAL A 44 24.94 -0.46 -11.31
C VAL A 44 25.31 0.33 -12.55
N THR A 45 25.20 1.65 -12.47
CA THR A 45 25.63 2.57 -13.52
C THR A 45 26.56 3.60 -12.89
N ASP A 46 27.75 3.80 -13.44
CA ASP A 46 28.77 4.73 -12.91
C ASP A 46 29.05 4.53 -11.41
N GLY A 47 29.05 3.26 -10.97
CA GLY A 47 29.28 2.88 -9.58
C GLY A 47 28.11 3.18 -8.62
N GLN A 48 26.98 3.68 -9.11
CA GLN A 48 25.77 3.96 -8.35
C GLN A 48 24.72 2.86 -8.53
N LEU A 49 24.05 2.49 -7.44
CA LEU A 49 22.91 1.58 -7.50
C LEU A 49 21.67 2.33 -7.97
N GLN A 50 21.19 1.98 -9.15
CA GLN A 50 19.92 2.43 -9.71
C GLN A 50 18.85 1.36 -9.49
N ILE A 51 17.66 1.82 -9.14
CA ILE A 51 16.48 1.01 -8.84
C ILE A 51 15.36 1.50 -9.74
N TRP A 52 14.64 0.57 -10.35
CA TRP A 52 13.49 0.83 -11.19
C TRP A 52 12.32 -0.01 -10.70
N MET A 53 11.20 0.63 -10.39
CA MET A 53 10.00 -0.04 -9.87
C MET A 53 9.35 -0.98 -10.91
N GLY A 54 9.73 -0.88 -12.19
CA GLY A 54 9.16 -1.60 -13.33
C GLY A 54 7.86 -0.95 -13.82
N SER A 55 7.03 -0.51 -12.88
CA SER A 55 5.83 0.30 -13.09
C SER A 55 5.83 1.49 -12.15
N ARG A 56 5.28 2.61 -12.62
CA ARG A 56 5.24 3.85 -11.86
C ARG A 56 4.26 3.71 -10.70
N CYS A 57 4.76 3.88 -9.48
CA CYS A 57 3.95 4.09 -8.29
C CYS A 57 3.47 5.55 -8.31
N ASP A 58 2.17 5.80 -8.18
CA ASP A 58 1.61 7.15 -8.23
C ASP A 58 1.29 7.71 -6.86
N HIS A 59 1.12 6.84 -5.86
CA HIS A 59 0.66 7.19 -4.51
C HIS A 59 1.61 6.66 -3.44
N ALA A 60 2.92 6.72 -3.67
CA ALA A 60 3.89 6.28 -2.66
C ALA A 60 3.93 7.30 -1.51
N ARG A 61 3.62 6.86 -0.29
CA ARG A 61 3.92 7.62 0.95
C ARG A 61 5.29 7.31 1.46
N GLU A 62 5.72 6.08 1.32
CA GLU A 62 6.98 5.61 1.85
C GLU A 62 7.58 4.55 0.93
N VAL A 63 8.90 4.63 0.75
CA VAL A 63 9.72 3.62 0.10
C VAL A 63 10.79 3.20 1.10
N ASN A 64 10.74 1.92 1.49
CA ASN A 64 11.71 1.31 2.37
C ASN A 64 12.71 0.51 1.54
N LEU A 65 14.00 0.82 1.65
CA LEU A 65 15.09 0.06 1.03
C LEU A 65 15.91 -0.61 2.15
N GLU A 66 15.68 -1.90 2.36
CA GLU A 66 16.33 -2.69 3.42
C GLU A 66 17.47 -3.54 2.83
N PHE A 67 18.68 -3.33 3.33
CA PHE A 67 19.88 -4.06 2.95
C PHE A 67 20.31 -5.13 3.98
N GLY A 68 19.48 -5.33 5.01
CA GLY A 68 19.69 -6.24 6.13
C GLY A 68 19.34 -5.61 7.48
N PRO A 69 19.51 -6.36 8.59
CA PRO A 69 19.11 -5.89 9.92
C PRO A 69 19.73 -4.54 10.29
N GLY A 70 18.89 -3.56 10.61
CA GLY A 70 19.30 -2.20 10.99
C GLY A 70 19.87 -1.35 9.85
N LYS A 71 19.79 -1.82 8.60
CA LYS A 71 20.35 -1.15 7.41
C LYS A 71 19.20 -0.81 6.45
N THR A 72 18.35 0.12 6.88
CA THR A 72 17.17 0.53 6.11
C THR A 72 17.22 2.02 5.82
N LEU A 73 17.12 2.38 4.54
CA LEU A 73 16.80 3.72 4.08
C LEU A 73 15.29 3.85 4.01
N VAL A 74 14.72 4.81 4.74
CA VAL A 74 13.30 5.14 4.63
C VAL A 74 13.18 6.49 3.94
N LEU A 75 12.51 6.48 2.79
CA LEU A 75 12.13 7.67 2.04
C LEU A 75 10.64 7.88 2.24
N SER A 76 10.23 9.04 2.71
CA SER A 76 8.81 9.37 2.87
C SER A 76 8.45 10.60 2.07
N ALA A 77 7.25 10.63 1.50
CA ALA A 77 6.70 11.87 0.97
C ALA A 77 6.59 12.93 2.08
N PRO A 78 6.57 14.22 1.75
CA PRO A 78 6.11 15.25 2.68
C PRO A 78 4.77 14.83 3.29
N GLU A 79 4.53 15.25 4.52
CA GLU A 79 3.24 15.00 5.15
C GLU A 79 2.12 15.53 4.25
N HIS A 80 1.02 14.78 4.12
CA HIS A 80 -0.14 15.15 3.27
C HIS A 80 0.13 15.16 1.76
N GLN A 81 1.21 14.54 1.30
CA GLN A 81 1.53 14.44 -0.11
C GLN A 81 1.81 13.00 -0.51
N TRP A 82 1.64 12.76 -1.80
CA TRP A 82 2.03 11.53 -2.45
C TRP A 82 3.21 11.82 -3.37
N ALA A 83 4.12 10.86 -3.46
CA ALA A 83 5.19 10.91 -4.42
C ALA A 83 4.90 9.91 -5.54
N SER A 84 5.12 10.36 -6.78
CA SER A 84 5.26 9.43 -7.87
C SER A 84 6.69 8.90 -7.92
N VAL A 85 6.84 7.58 -7.98
CA VAL A 85 8.12 6.89 -7.97
C VAL A 85 8.14 5.88 -9.10
N ASP A 86 9.00 6.12 -10.08
CA ASP A 86 9.33 5.15 -11.13
C ASP A 86 10.76 4.64 -10.94
N ARG A 87 11.73 5.55 -10.76
CA ARG A 87 13.15 5.23 -10.58
C ARG A 87 13.75 5.95 -9.40
N LEU A 88 14.70 5.29 -8.75
CA LEU A 88 15.50 5.82 -7.67
C LEU A 88 16.98 5.53 -7.92
N THR A 89 17.85 6.44 -7.49
CA THR A 89 19.29 6.19 -7.37
C THR A 89 19.64 6.24 -5.89
N LEU A 90 20.34 5.22 -5.40
CA LEU A 90 20.81 5.22 -4.02
C LEU A 90 21.76 6.40 -3.80
N GLY A 91 21.48 7.22 -2.78
CA GLY A 91 22.17 8.49 -2.53
C GLY A 91 21.42 9.72 -3.06
N GLY A 92 20.35 9.52 -3.84
CA GLY A 92 19.48 10.56 -4.34
C GLY A 92 19.95 11.19 -5.67
N PRO A 93 19.28 12.27 -6.12
CA PRO A 93 18.14 12.93 -5.48
C PRO A 93 16.87 12.06 -5.45
N TYR A 94 15.94 12.39 -4.54
CA TYR A 94 14.64 11.71 -4.42
C TYR A 94 13.49 12.70 -4.66
N PRO A 95 13.11 12.98 -5.93
CA PRO A 95 12.03 13.91 -6.22
C PRO A 95 10.72 13.51 -5.51
N GLY A 96 10.09 14.47 -4.83
CA GLY A 96 8.84 14.22 -4.09
C GLY A 96 8.98 13.43 -2.79
N LEU A 97 10.18 12.95 -2.45
CA LEU A 97 10.46 12.18 -1.24
C LEU A 97 11.57 12.86 -0.42
N ARG A 98 11.55 12.62 0.89
CA ARG A 98 12.60 13.03 1.84
C ARG A 98 13.12 11.82 2.59
N VAL A 99 14.40 11.85 2.94
CA VAL A 99 15.00 10.84 3.82
C VAL A 99 14.46 11.07 5.23
N THR A 100 13.70 10.12 5.77
CA THR A 100 13.19 10.14 7.15
C THR A 100 14.00 9.23 8.06
N GLN A 101 14.57 8.17 7.50
CA GLN A 101 15.58 7.35 8.16
C GLN A 101 16.76 7.15 7.21
N PRO A 102 17.93 7.76 7.46
CA PRO A 102 19.09 7.56 6.62
C PRO A 102 19.72 6.18 6.86
N LEU A 103 20.49 5.71 5.88
CA LEU A 103 21.41 4.59 6.11
C LEU A 103 22.49 5.00 7.13
N PRO A 104 23.06 4.03 7.87
CA PRO A 104 24.21 4.30 8.72
C PRO A 104 25.34 4.97 7.91
N ALA A 105 26.03 5.95 8.50
CA ALA A 105 27.01 6.78 7.77
C ALA A 105 28.13 5.97 7.08
N GLU A 106 28.56 4.87 7.69
CA GLU A 106 29.62 3.99 7.19
C GLU A 106 29.10 2.81 6.35
N PHE A 107 27.80 2.80 6.03
CA PHE A 107 27.22 1.69 5.28
C PHE A 107 27.58 1.75 3.79
N ASP A 108 28.31 0.73 3.33
CA ASP A 108 28.53 0.48 1.90
C ASP A 108 27.58 -0.60 1.39
N TRP A 109 26.63 -0.21 0.55
CA TRP A 109 25.66 -1.11 -0.07
C TRP A 109 26.32 -2.21 -0.91
N ARG A 110 27.56 -2.01 -1.37
CA ARG A 110 28.29 -3.02 -2.15
C ARG A 110 28.65 -4.26 -1.32
N THR A 111 28.65 -4.13 0.00
CA THR A 111 28.88 -5.24 0.93
C THR A 111 27.59 -5.98 1.30
N ALA A 112 26.42 -5.47 0.91
CA ALA A 112 25.15 -6.12 1.17
C ALA A 112 24.92 -7.26 0.17
N GLU A 113 24.39 -8.37 0.66
CA GLU A 113 24.02 -9.51 -0.18
C GLU A 113 22.72 -9.23 -0.95
N LYS A 114 21.78 -8.51 -0.31
CA LYS A 114 20.42 -8.35 -0.83
C LYS A 114 19.91 -6.94 -0.60
N LEU A 115 18.94 -6.55 -1.42
CA LEU A 115 18.09 -5.39 -1.22
C LEU A 115 16.64 -5.85 -1.25
N THR A 116 15.87 -5.53 -0.21
CA THR A 116 14.43 -5.68 -0.16
C THR A 116 13.78 -4.29 -0.27
N ILE A 117 12.74 -4.17 -1.09
CA ILE A 117 11.96 -2.95 -1.25
C ILE A 117 10.53 -3.19 -0.77
N TRP A 118 10.00 -2.21 -0.03
CA TRP A 118 8.57 -2.10 0.28
C TRP A 118 8.08 -0.72 -0.09
N ILE A 119 6.96 -0.66 -0.80
CA ILE A 119 6.24 0.58 -1.10
C ILE A 119 5.00 0.62 -0.21
N ASN A 120 4.82 1.70 0.54
CA ASN A 120 3.62 1.92 1.33
C ASN A 120 2.80 3.06 0.73
N GLY A 121 1.48 2.91 0.73
CA GLY A 121 0.52 3.94 0.32
C GLY A 121 -0.08 3.72 -1.07
N ASP A 122 0.62 3.02 -1.97
CA ASP A 122 0.10 2.78 -3.33
C ASP A 122 -0.78 1.50 -3.35
N PRO A 123 -2.01 1.56 -3.91
CA PRO A 123 -2.97 0.46 -3.84
C PRO A 123 -2.46 -0.76 -4.61
N GLY A 124 -2.34 -1.90 -3.92
CA GLY A 124 -1.85 -3.13 -4.55
C GLY A 124 -0.33 -3.15 -4.76
N SER A 125 0.40 -2.19 -4.16
CA SER A 125 1.87 -2.23 -4.18
C SER A 125 2.43 -3.42 -3.42
N LEU A 126 3.52 -3.96 -3.95
CA LEU A 126 4.13 -5.22 -3.53
C LEU A 126 5.53 -4.98 -2.99
N GLY A 127 5.98 -5.89 -2.12
CA GLY A 127 7.38 -5.97 -1.72
C GLY A 127 8.14 -6.99 -2.57
N ALA A 128 9.41 -6.72 -2.86
CA ALA A 128 10.26 -7.70 -3.51
C ALA A 128 11.72 -7.60 -3.03
N GLN A 129 12.51 -8.61 -3.36
CA GLN A 129 13.92 -8.70 -3.02
C GLN A 129 14.76 -9.00 -4.25
N THR A 130 15.97 -8.45 -4.30
CA THR A 130 16.99 -8.79 -5.29
C THR A 130 18.30 -9.19 -4.63
N ASP A 131 19.05 -10.07 -5.29
CA ASP A 131 20.45 -10.36 -5.00
C ASP A 131 21.34 -9.24 -5.57
N LEU A 132 22.10 -8.57 -4.70
CA LEU A 132 22.98 -7.49 -5.11
C LEU A 132 24.33 -7.97 -5.66
N ALA A 133 24.74 -9.22 -5.39
CA ALA A 133 25.94 -9.78 -6.00
C ALA A 133 25.78 -9.90 -7.51
N VAL A 134 24.65 -10.44 -7.97
CA VAL A 134 24.29 -10.52 -9.39
C VAL A 134 24.25 -9.13 -10.03
N VAL A 135 23.56 -8.18 -9.38
CA VAL A 135 23.46 -6.80 -9.88
C VAL A 135 24.85 -6.19 -10.06
N ARG A 136 25.75 -6.32 -9.07
CA ARG A 136 27.10 -5.76 -9.16
C ARG A 136 27.96 -6.40 -10.23
N GLU A 137 27.93 -7.72 -10.34
CA GLU A 137 28.82 -8.47 -11.23
C GLU A 137 28.37 -8.44 -12.69
N GLU A 138 27.04 -8.43 -12.92
CA GLU A 138 26.49 -8.58 -14.27
C GLU A 138 26.13 -7.24 -14.93
N SER A 139 25.88 -6.15 -14.18
CA SER A 139 25.43 -4.86 -14.79
C SER A 139 26.26 -4.42 -15.99
N VAL A 140 27.59 -4.49 -15.87
CA VAL A 140 28.54 -4.04 -16.92
C VAL A 140 28.54 -4.93 -18.16
N LYS A 141 27.95 -6.13 -18.08
CA LYS A 141 27.86 -7.11 -19.18
C LYS A 141 26.58 -6.96 -19.99
N HIS A 142 25.64 -6.14 -19.53
CA HIS A 142 24.34 -5.94 -20.15
C HIS A 142 24.15 -4.51 -20.67
N PRO A 143 23.34 -4.29 -21.72
CA PRO A 143 23.08 -2.97 -22.27
C PRO A 143 22.61 -1.95 -21.23
N ASP A 144 22.96 -0.68 -21.41
CA ASP A 144 22.73 0.37 -20.40
C ASP A 144 21.26 0.67 -20.10
N ASP A 145 20.35 0.30 -21.00
CA ASP A 145 18.91 0.42 -20.82
C ASP A 145 18.27 -0.78 -20.11
N THR A 146 19.06 -1.80 -19.73
CA THR A 146 18.55 -3.02 -19.08
C THR A 146 18.80 -3.04 -17.56
N TYR A 147 17.84 -3.60 -16.83
CA TYR A 147 17.90 -3.77 -15.38
C TYR A 147 17.71 -5.23 -15.01
N TRP A 148 18.36 -5.68 -13.93
CA TRP A 148 18.15 -7.01 -13.37
C TRP A 148 16.84 -7.06 -12.59
N PHE A 149 15.89 -7.86 -13.05
CA PHE A 149 14.69 -8.24 -12.32
C PHE A 149 14.91 -9.64 -11.74
N GLN A 150 14.97 -9.75 -10.41
CA GLN A 150 15.29 -11.00 -9.71
C GLN A 150 14.43 -12.17 -10.20
N ASP A 151 15.08 -13.25 -10.61
CA ASP A 151 14.48 -14.49 -11.12
C ASP A 151 13.65 -14.33 -12.41
N VAL A 152 13.74 -13.18 -13.06
CA VAL A 152 13.16 -12.91 -14.39
C VAL A 152 14.27 -12.71 -15.43
N GLY A 153 15.25 -11.85 -15.14
CA GLY A 153 16.39 -11.60 -16.01
C GLY A 153 16.72 -10.12 -16.19
N TRP A 154 17.64 -9.85 -17.13
CA TRP A 154 17.97 -8.49 -17.57
C TRP A 154 16.98 -8.00 -18.62
N LEU A 155 16.17 -7.01 -18.28
CA LEU A 155 15.07 -6.51 -19.11
C LEU A 155 15.22 -5.02 -19.40
N ASN A 156 14.91 -4.63 -20.63
CA ASN A 156 14.73 -3.22 -21.01
C ASN A 156 13.26 -2.76 -20.85
N PRO A 157 12.96 -1.45 -21.02
CA PRO A 157 11.59 -0.93 -20.92
C PRO A 157 10.54 -1.63 -21.78
N THR A 158 10.90 -2.04 -22.99
CA THR A 158 9.96 -2.69 -23.91
C THR A 158 9.62 -4.11 -23.43
N GLN A 159 10.62 -4.85 -22.93
CA GLN A 159 10.42 -6.19 -22.39
C GLN A 159 9.59 -6.16 -21.11
N VAL A 160 9.89 -5.24 -20.18
CA VAL A 160 9.07 -5.08 -18.96
C VAL A 160 7.62 -4.77 -19.31
N ALA A 161 7.36 -3.85 -20.25
CA ALA A 161 5.99 -3.55 -20.69
C ALA A 161 5.29 -4.75 -21.35
N ALA A 162 6.05 -5.66 -21.97
CA ALA A 162 5.50 -6.87 -22.58
C ALA A 162 5.19 -7.97 -21.56
N ASP A 163 6.02 -8.08 -20.51
CA ASP A 163 6.07 -9.21 -19.59
C ASP A 163 5.40 -8.95 -18.23
N ASP A 164 5.31 -7.69 -17.81
CA ASP A 164 4.59 -7.28 -16.60
C ASP A 164 3.10 -7.69 -16.69
N SER A 165 2.53 -8.10 -15.56
CA SER A 165 1.21 -8.74 -15.45
C SER A 165 1.04 -10.06 -16.23
N LYS A 166 2.10 -10.65 -16.78
CA LYS A 166 2.03 -11.93 -17.49
C LYS A 166 2.99 -12.96 -16.94
N THR A 167 4.25 -12.59 -16.74
CA THR A 167 5.31 -13.49 -16.27
C THR A 167 5.82 -13.09 -14.89
N PHE A 168 5.75 -11.82 -14.54
CA PHE A 168 6.04 -11.26 -13.21
C PHE A 168 5.14 -10.04 -12.94
N LEU A 169 5.24 -9.48 -11.75
CA LEU A 169 4.61 -8.20 -11.38
C LEU A 169 5.65 -7.16 -11.04
N ALA A 170 5.63 -6.03 -11.74
CA ALA A 170 6.30 -4.85 -11.26
C ALA A 170 5.67 -4.33 -9.95
N LEU A 171 6.41 -3.57 -9.14
CA LEU A 171 6.05 -3.34 -7.74
C LEU A 171 4.72 -2.62 -7.54
N CYS A 172 4.33 -1.77 -8.48
CA CYS A 172 3.11 -0.96 -8.39
C CYS A 172 2.10 -1.35 -9.47
N THR A 173 2.26 -2.55 -10.05
CA THR A 173 1.30 -3.12 -10.98
C THR A 173 0.27 -3.95 -10.22
N PRO A 174 -1.03 -3.67 -10.38
CA PRO A 174 -2.07 -4.49 -9.78
C PRO A 174 -1.97 -5.94 -10.24
N ASP A 175 -2.15 -6.88 -9.31
CA ASP A 175 -2.14 -8.30 -9.62
C ASP A 175 -3.33 -8.67 -10.55
N PRO A 176 -3.10 -9.23 -11.76
CA PRO A 176 -4.15 -9.55 -12.71
C PRO A 176 -5.09 -10.68 -12.26
N ALA A 177 -4.64 -11.56 -11.35
CA ALA A 177 -5.51 -12.57 -10.77
C ALA A 177 -6.12 -12.13 -9.43
N TYR A 178 -5.69 -11.00 -8.88
CA TYR A 178 -6.46 -10.27 -7.88
C TYR A 178 -7.70 -9.69 -8.57
N LYS A 179 -8.68 -10.57 -8.75
CA LYS A 179 -10.05 -10.22 -9.04
C LYS A 179 -10.76 -10.28 -7.70
N PRO A 180 -10.99 -9.15 -7.01
CA PRO A 180 -12.07 -9.18 -6.05
C PRO A 180 -13.29 -9.65 -6.86
N SER A 181 -13.98 -10.67 -6.37
CA SER A 181 -15.11 -11.33 -7.06
C SER A 181 -16.15 -10.33 -7.54
N VAL A 182 -16.17 -9.17 -6.89
CA VAL A 182 -16.87 -7.94 -7.24
C VAL A 182 -16.05 -6.73 -6.77
N PRO A 183 -16.18 -5.53 -7.36
CA PRO A 183 -15.41 -4.35 -6.94
C PRO A 183 -15.73 -3.93 -5.50
N THR A 184 -14.73 -3.41 -4.77
CA THR A 184 -14.95 -2.76 -3.48
C THR A 184 -15.16 -1.26 -3.67
N VAL A 185 -16.30 -0.73 -3.23
CA VAL A 185 -16.71 0.65 -3.50
C VAL A 185 -17.40 1.28 -2.28
N PHE A 186 -17.42 2.61 -2.27
CA PHE A 186 -18.18 3.40 -1.32
C PHE A 186 -19.07 4.40 -2.06
N GLY A 187 -20.10 4.86 -1.37
CA GLY A 187 -21.08 5.81 -1.85
C GLY A 187 -20.65 7.25 -1.59
N VAL A 188 -20.82 8.12 -2.59
CA VAL A 188 -20.58 9.56 -2.48
C VAL A 188 -21.80 10.34 -2.97
N ARG A 189 -22.14 11.43 -2.30
CA ARG A 189 -23.23 12.31 -2.70
C ARG A 189 -22.90 13.76 -2.40
N GLU A 190 -23.31 14.67 -3.27
CA GLU A 190 -23.45 16.08 -2.92
C GLU A 190 -24.89 16.36 -2.47
N THR A 191 -25.05 16.95 -1.29
CA THR A 191 -26.34 17.47 -0.83
C THR A 191 -26.13 18.88 -0.28
N ASP A 192 -26.85 19.85 -0.83
CA ASP A 192 -26.77 21.26 -0.41
C ASP A 192 -25.34 21.83 -0.42
N GLY A 193 -24.54 21.45 -1.42
CA GLY A 193 -23.13 21.86 -1.54
C GLY A 193 -22.16 21.13 -0.59
N LEU A 194 -22.67 20.21 0.24
CA LEU A 194 -21.87 19.41 1.16
C LEU A 194 -21.59 18.03 0.60
N LEU A 195 -20.33 17.61 0.68
CA LEU A 195 -19.89 16.28 0.27
C LEU A 195 -20.20 15.27 1.38
N ARG A 196 -20.99 14.25 1.04
CA ARG A 196 -21.37 13.14 1.92
C ARG A 196 -20.74 11.84 1.44
N ILE A 197 -20.20 11.09 2.38
CA ILE A 197 -19.54 9.81 2.20
C ILE A 197 -20.36 8.76 2.93
N TRP A 198 -20.55 7.60 2.30
CA TRP A 198 -21.18 6.45 2.89
C TRP A 198 -20.42 5.19 2.50
N THR A 199 -19.94 4.44 3.49
CA THR A 199 -19.20 3.18 3.28
C THR A 199 -20.05 2.04 2.71
N GLY A 200 -21.37 2.22 2.58
CA GLY A 200 -22.33 1.16 2.21
C GLY A 200 -22.75 0.30 3.40
N SER A 201 -21.78 -0.16 4.20
CA SER A 201 -21.97 -0.98 5.41
C SER A 201 -21.23 -0.36 6.61
N PRO A 202 -21.66 -0.61 7.86
CA PRO A 202 -20.88 -0.20 9.03
C PRO A 202 -19.43 -0.71 8.97
N CYS A 203 -18.49 0.13 9.42
CA CYS A 203 -17.08 -0.21 9.57
C CYS A 203 -16.73 -0.24 11.07
N PRO A 204 -17.08 -1.32 11.78
CA PRO A 204 -16.81 -1.41 13.21
C PRO A 204 -15.30 -1.50 13.48
N GLY A 205 -14.85 -0.88 14.57
CA GLY A 205 -13.46 -0.90 14.98
C GLY A 205 -12.53 -0.10 14.06
N THR A 206 -13.08 0.89 13.35
CA THR A 206 -12.28 1.83 12.55
C THR A 206 -11.42 2.65 13.49
N THR A 207 -10.10 2.57 13.34
CA THR A 207 -9.16 3.38 14.14
C THR A 207 -8.77 4.66 13.42
N LYS A 208 -8.82 4.65 12.07
CA LYS A 208 -8.49 5.79 11.23
C LYS A 208 -9.31 5.75 9.93
N ALA A 209 -9.85 6.89 9.52
CA ALA A 209 -10.39 7.09 8.18
C ALA A 209 -9.64 8.24 7.50
N VAL A 210 -9.13 8.00 6.29
CA VAL A 210 -8.42 8.98 5.47
C VAL A 210 -9.21 9.22 4.21
N VAL A 211 -9.60 10.47 4.00
CA VAL A 211 -10.27 10.93 2.80
C VAL A 211 -9.28 11.80 2.03
N THR A 212 -8.85 11.34 0.86
CA THR A 212 -7.85 12.00 0.02
C THR A 212 -8.54 12.60 -1.20
N PHE A 213 -8.16 13.82 -1.55
CA PHE A 213 -8.73 14.55 -2.68
C PHE A 213 -7.70 14.71 -3.80
N GLU A 214 -8.02 14.19 -4.98
CA GLU A 214 -7.13 14.23 -6.14
C GLU A 214 -7.58 15.29 -7.16
N PRO A 215 -6.65 16.00 -7.82
CA PRO A 215 -5.20 15.76 -7.85
C PRO A 215 -4.41 16.50 -6.75
N SER A 216 -5.08 17.20 -5.83
CA SER A 216 -4.37 18.02 -4.84
C SER A 216 -3.57 17.21 -3.81
N GLY A 217 -3.90 15.94 -3.63
CA GLY A 217 -3.36 15.07 -2.58
C GLY A 217 -3.79 15.48 -1.16
N ILE A 218 -4.68 16.47 -1.01
CA ILE A 218 -5.10 16.98 0.29
C ILE A 218 -5.89 15.90 1.02
N GLU A 219 -5.63 15.76 2.32
CA GLU A 219 -6.25 14.73 3.16
C GLU A 219 -7.03 15.33 4.31
N LEU A 220 -8.23 14.80 4.52
CA LEU A 220 -8.91 14.82 5.81
C LEU A 220 -8.62 13.51 6.53
N VAL A 221 -8.12 13.59 7.76
CA VAL A 221 -7.89 12.39 8.59
C VAL A 221 -8.74 12.47 9.85
N LEU A 222 -9.50 11.41 10.05
CA LEU A 222 -10.31 11.14 11.23
C LEU A 222 -9.66 10.00 11.99
N THR A 223 -9.47 10.16 13.30
CA THR A 223 -8.89 9.13 14.18
C THR A 223 -9.86 8.83 15.30
N ALA A 224 -10.09 7.56 15.61
CA ALA A 224 -10.93 7.19 16.75
C ALA A 224 -10.34 7.73 18.07
N ARG A 225 -11.21 8.17 18.98
CA ARG A 225 -10.81 8.65 20.31
C ARG A 225 -10.34 7.53 21.23
N ASP A 226 -10.90 6.35 21.04
CA ASP A 226 -10.57 5.15 21.80
C ASP A 226 -9.74 4.19 20.94
N ALA A 227 -8.79 3.50 21.58
CA ALA A 227 -8.02 2.41 20.99
C ALA A 227 -8.91 1.23 20.54
N ALA A 228 -10.12 1.09 21.08
CA ALA A 228 -11.11 0.13 20.61
C ALA A 228 -11.63 0.42 19.18
N GLY A 229 -11.40 1.64 18.66
CA GLY A 229 -11.94 2.11 17.39
C GLY A 229 -13.40 2.56 17.49
N SER A 230 -13.89 3.14 16.40
CA SER A 230 -15.27 3.65 16.28
C SER A 230 -15.97 3.01 15.09
N ASP A 231 -17.30 3.11 15.03
CA ASP A 231 -18.04 2.74 13.83
C ASP A 231 -18.02 3.90 12.83
N PHE A 232 -17.42 3.67 11.66
CA PHE A 232 -17.40 4.65 10.57
C PHE A 232 -18.35 4.19 9.47
N GLN A 233 -19.44 4.92 9.26
CA GLN A 233 -20.41 4.54 8.22
C GLN A 233 -20.78 5.70 7.30
N ARG A 234 -21.26 6.79 7.90
CA ARG A 234 -21.70 7.98 7.17
C ARG A 234 -20.95 9.19 7.69
N TYR A 235 -20.50 10.02 6.77
CA TYR A 235 -19.75 11.20 7.11
C TYR A 235 -20.05 12.33 6.13
N THR A 236 -20.40 13.50 6.66
CA THR A 236 -20.45 14.73 5.88
C THR A 236 -19.14 15.47 6.09
N VAL A 237 -18.44 15.79 5.00
CA VAL A 237 -17.16 16.49 5.07
C VAL A 237 -17.34 17.85 5.74
N GLY A 238 -16.61 18.06 6.84
CA GLY A 238 -16.69 19.27 7.65
C GLY A 238 -17.57 19.13 8.90
N ASP A 239 -18.44 18.13 8.98
CA ASP A 239 -19.21 17.86 10.19
C ASP A 239 -18.35 17.13 11.24
N PRO A 240 -18.63 17.33 12.55
CA PRO A 240 -18.07 16.48 13.58
C PRO A 240 -18.65 15.07 13.46
N ILE A 241 -17.80 14.07 13.68
CA ILE A 241 -18.21 12.66 13.75
C ILE A 241 -18.16 12.21 15.21
N PRO A 242 -19.21 11.56 15.75
CA PRO A 242 -19.15 10.99 17.09
C PRO A 242 -17.95 10.05 17.24
N ASP A 243 -17.30 10.10 18.41
CA ASP A 243 -16.23 9.18 18.81
C ASP A 243 -14.93 9.19 17.98
N MET A 244 -14.81 10.10 16.99
CA MET A 244 -13.56 10.35 16.29
C MET A 244 -13.17 11.83 16.35
N ASP A 245 -11.87 12.08 16.33
CA ASP A 245 -11.29 13.41 16.23
C ASP A 245 -10.78 13.67 14.81
N VAL A 246 -10.92 14.91 14.37
CA VAL A 246 -10.24 15.41 13.17
C VAL A 246 -8.77 15.61 13.54
N SER A 247 -7.97 14.57 13.33
CA SER A 247 -6.51 14.64 13.55
C SER A 247 -5.81 15.47 12.47
N ARG A 248 -6.48 15.67 11.32
CA ARG A 248 -6.04 16.52 10.22
C ARG A 248 -7.23 17.13 9.52
N ALA A 249 -7.42 18.43 9.71
CA ALA A 249 -8.49 19.17 9.06
C ALA A 249 -8.13 19.55 7.63
N LEU A 250 -9.16 19.75 6.80
CA LEU A 250 -8.99 20.38 5.49
C LEU A 250 -8.56 21.84 5.65
N PRO A 251 -7.76 22.38 4.71
CA PRO A 251 -7.47 23.82 4.69
C PRO A 251 -8.75 24.65 4.69
N LYS A 252 -8.72 25.82 5.33
CA LYS A 252 -9.92 26.66 5.53
C LYS A 252 -10.58 27.10 4.21
N ASP A 253 -9.77 27.26 3.17
CA ASP A 253 -10.12 27.66 1.82
C ASP A 253 -10.18 26.48 0.83
N PHE A 254 -10.14 25.25 1.34
CA PHE A 254 -10.20 24.07 0.50
C PHE A 254 -11.57 23.92 -0.16
N ASP A 255 -11.57 23.91 -1.49
CA ASP A 255 -12.75 23.66 -2.31
C ASP A 255 -12.68 22.25 -2.92
N TRP A 256 -13.47 21.34 -2.37
CA TRP A 256 -13.56 19.96 -2.86
C TRP A 256 -14.15 19.89 -4.28
N THR A 257 -14.87 20.92 -4.74
CA THR A 257 -15.49 20.92 -6.07
C THR A 257 -14.46 21.06 -7.20
N GLN A 258 -13.25 21.55 -6.90
CA GLN A 258 -12.12 21.59 -7.83
C GLN A 258 -11.38 20.26 -7.96
N GLN A 259 -11.79 19.24 -7.19
CA GLN A 259 -11.14 17.94 -7.15
C GLN A 259 -11.84 16.99 -8.14
N ARG A 260 -11.07 16.11 -8.75
CA ARG A 260 -11.57 15.12 -9.71
C ARG A 260 -12.03 13.85 -9.02
N GLU A 261 -11.28 13.37 -8.04
CA GLU A 261 -11.50 12.07 -7.43
C GLU A 261 -11.38 12.16 -5.91
N LEU A 262 -12.16 11.33 -5.24
CA LEU A 262 -12.10 11.11 -3.81
C LEU A 262 -11.58 9.71 -3.55
N GLN A 263 -10.55 9.57 -2.72
CA GLN A 263 -10.10 8.28 -2.22
C GLN A 263 -10.48 8.11 -0.75
N LEU A 264 -11.00 6.95 -0.40
CA LEU A 264 -11.31 6.58 0.98
C LEU A 264 -10.44 5.39 1.40
N ASN A 265 -9.70 5.55 2.49
CA ASN A 265 -9.02 4.47 3.18
C ASN A 265 -9.50 4.39 4.63
N VAL A 266 -9.91 3.20 5.07
CA VAL A 266 -10.39 2.92 6.43
C VAL A 266 -9.48 1.88 7.05
N SER A 267 -8.71 2.27 8.07
CA SER A 267 -7.83 1.36 8.82
C SER A 267 -8.57 0.72 9.99
N ARG A 268 -8.43 -0.59 10.11
CA ARG A 268 -8.99 -1.40 11.20
C ARG A 268 -8.04 -2.56 11.57
N ALA A 269 -8.36 -3.31 12.62
CA ALA A 269 -7.54 -4.46 13.03
C ALA A 269 -7.54 -5.61 11.99
N GLU A 270 -8.54 -5.62 11.12
CA GLU A 270 -8.66 -6.56 10.02
C GLU A 270 -7.92 -6.05 8.78
N PRO A 271 -7.45 -6.94 7.87
CA PRO A 271 -6.71 -6.52 6.68
C PRO A 271 -7.48 -5.47 5.86
N ASP A 272 -6.80 -4.38 5.52
CA ASP A 272 -7.35 -3.28 4.74
C ASP A 272 -7.72 -3.76 3.32
N THR A 273 -8.82 -3.25 2.77
CA THR A 273 -9.27 -3.54 1.39
C THR A 273 -8.58 -2.65 0.35
N GLY A 274 -7.55 -1.89 0.76
CA GLY A 274 -6.92 -0.84 -0.05
C GLY A 274 -7.81 0.41 -0.18
N PRO A 275 -7.25 1.54 -0.65
CA PRO A 275 -8.03 2.75 -0.87
C PRO A 275 -9.01 2.59 -2.03
N GLN A 276 -10.25 3.00 -1.79
CA GLN A 276 -11.34 2.98 -2.77
C GLN A 276 -11.49 4.35 -3.39
N ARG A 277 -12.01 4.45 -4.62
CA ARG A 277 -12.07 5.69 -5.39
C ARG A 277 -13.49 6.02 -5.85
N ALA A 278 -13.81 7.30 -5.90
CA ALA A 278 -15.06 7.81 -6.46
C ALA A 278 -14.81 9.06 -7.32
N ASP A 279 -15.43 9.09 -8.50
CA ASP A 279 -15.38 10.23 -9.43
C ASP A 279 -16.29 11.36 -8.92
N LEU A 280 -15.70 12.48 -8.52
CA LEU A 280 -16.44 13.64 -8.02
C LEU A 280 -17.10 14.44 -9.15
N GLY A 281 -16.66 14.29 -10.40
CA GLY A 281 -17.31 14.88 -11.57
C GLY A 281 -18.72 14.35 -11.77
N VAL A 282 -18.89 13.03 -11.67
CA VAL A 282 -20.22 12.37 -11.73
C VAL A 282 -21.08 12.81 -10.56
N VAL A 283 -20.53 12.80 -9.34
CA VAL A 283 -21.26 13.19 -8.12
C VAL A 283 -21.82 14.60 -8.27
N ARG A 284 -21.01 15.59 -8.66
CA ARG A 284 -21.47 16.97 -8.83
C ARG A 284 -22.49 17.14 -9.95
N ALA A 285 -22.30 16.44 -11.07
CA ALA A 285 -23.18 16.57 -12.21
C ALA A 285 -24.56 15.94 -11.96
N GLU A 286 -24.61 14.86 -11.17
CA GLU A 286 -25.81 14.01 -11.12
C GLU A 286 -26.54 14.03 -9.78
N SER A 287 -25.91 14.38 -8.65
CA SER A 287 -26.53 14.27 -7.31
C SER A 287 -27.94 14.86 -7.22
N ALA A 288 -28.14 16.06 -7.80
CA ALA A 288 -29.41 16.78 -7.77
C ALA A 288 -30.52 16.08 -8.58
N SER A 289 -30.17 15.24 -9.55
CA SER A 289 -31.11 14.49 -10.40
C SER A 289 -31.53 13.15 -9.79
N HIS A 290 -30.90 12.72 -8.70
CA HIS A 290 -31.18 11.44 -8.03
C HIS A 290 -31.86 11.63 -6.67
N PRO A 291 -32.70 10.67 -6.23
CA PRO A 291 -33.39 10.73 -4.94
C PRO A 291 -32.45 11.03 -3.77
N ALA A 292 -32.91 11.80 -2.79
CA ALA A 292 -32.08 12.34 -1.71
C ALA A 292 -31.39 11.29 -0.82
N ASP A 293 -31.91 10.06 -0.80
CA ASP A 293 -31.39 8.93 -0.04
C ASP A 293 -30.40 8.05 -0.83
N THR A 294 -30.11 8.39 -2.09
CA THR A 294 -29.19 7.63 -2.96
C THR A 294 -27.78 8.19 -2.95
N TYR A 295 -26.78 7.33 -3.10
CA TYR A 295 -25.37 7.70 -3.23
C TYR A 295 -24.79 7.09 -4.50
N TRP A 296 -23.83 7.78 -5.12
CA TRP A 296 -23.06 7.27 -6.25
C TRP A 296 -22.02 6.26 -5.75
N PHE A 297 -22.20 5.00 -6.10
CA PHE A 297 -21.20 3.95 -5.93
C PHE A 297 -20.47 3.76 -7.27
N GLN A 298 -19.18 4.09 -7.29
CA GLN A 298 -18.37 4.15 -8.51
C GLN A 298 -18.49 2.86 -9.34
N GLY A 299 -18.90 3.00 -10.61
CA GLY A 299 -19.05 1.87 -11.53
C GLY A 299 -20.26 0.97 -11.27
N ILE A 300 -21.04 1.22 -10.21
CA ILE A 300 -22.27 0.47 -9.89
C ILE A 300 -23.51 1.32 -10.17
N GLY A 301 -23.55 2.55 -9.68
CA GLY A 301 -24.69 3.45 -9.90
C GLY A 301 -25.13 4.22 -8.65
N TRP A 302 -26.23 4.95 -8.80
CA TRP A 302 -26.93 5.63 -7.70
C TRP A 302 -27.80 4.64 -6.92
N LEU A 303 -27.39 4.32 -5.69
CA LEU A 303 -28.06 3.31 -4.86
C LEU A 303 -28.57 3.89 -3.54
N ASN A 304 -29.77 3.49 -3.13
CA ASN A 304 -30.32 3.75 -1.80
C ASN A 304 -29.94 2.63 -0.80
N PRO A 305 -30.24 2.77 0.51
CA PRO A 305 -29.97 1.76 1.54
C PRO A 305 -30.45 0.35 1.22
N THR A 306 -31.66 0.22 0.68
CA THR A 306 -32.23 -1.09 0.33
C THR A 306 -31.46 -1.74 -0.81
N GLN A 307 -31.16 -0.99 -1.87
CA GLN A 307 -30.42 -1.48 -3.03
C GLN A 307 -28.99 -1.89 -2.68
N VAL A 308 -28.32 -1.13 -1.79
CA VAL A 308 -27.00 -1.51 -1.28
C VAL A 308 -27.08 -2.81 -0.49
N ALA A 309 -28.03 -2.96 0.43
CA ALA A 309 -28.20 -4.19 1.21
C ALA A 309 -28.51 -5.42 0.33
N GLU A 310 -29.19 -5.24 -0.81
CA GLU A 310 -29.48 -6.31 -1.76
C GLU A 310 -28.26 -6.75 -2.59
N GLN A 311 -27.34 -5.81 -2.84
CA GLN A 311 -26.23 -5.94 -3.78
C GLN A 311 -24.87 -6.19 -3.13
N ASP A 312 -24.67 -5.71 -1.90
CA ASP A 312 -23.44 -5.88 -1.14
C ASP A 312 -23.15 -7.38 -0.91
N GLY A 313 -21.92 -7.80 -1.22
CA GLY A 313 -21.48 -9.18 -1.24
C GLY A 313 -21.92 -9.98 -2.48
N LYS A 314 -22.59 -9.36 -3.46
CA LYS A 314 -23.06 -10.02 -4.70
C LYS A 314 -22.61 -9.35 -5.99
N THR A 315 -22.77 -8.02 -6.09
CA THR A 315 -22.39 -7.23 -7.29
C THR A 315 -21.27 -6.24 -7.00
N PHE A 316 -21.07 -5.90 -5.72
CA PHE A 316 -19.93 -5.15 -5.19
C PHE A 316 -19.73 -5.50 -3.71
N LEU A 317 -18.61 -5.10 -3.13
CA LEU A 317 -18.37 -5.09 -1.69
C LEU A 317 -18.42 -3.64 -1.20
N ALA A 318 -19.27 -3.36 -0.23
CA ALA A 318 -19.18 -2.14 0.56
C ALA A 318 -17.81 -2.08 1.26
N THR A 319 -17.36 -0.88 1.64
CA THR A 319 -15.97 -0.61 2.09
C THR A 319 -15.42 -1.64 3.08
N CYS A 320 -16.28 -2.07 4.00
CA CYS A 320 -15.93 -2.93 5.13
C CYS A 320 -16.56 -4.32 5.07
N THR A 321 -17.33 -4.61 4.02
CA THR A 321 -17.88 -5.94 3.76
C THR A 321 -16.79 -6.85 3.21
N ARG A 322 -16.78 -8.09 3.69
CA ARG A 322 -15.83 -9.11 3.27
C ARG A 322 -16.45 -10.00 2.21
N GLU A 323 -15.60 -10.54 1.34
CA GLU A 323 -16.00 -11.71 0.57
C GLU A 323 -16.39 -12.85 1.51
N PRO A 324 -17.50 -13.56 1.23
CA PRO A 324 -17.77 -14.83 1.88
C PRO A 324 -16.58 -15.75 1.64
N LYS A 325 -16.03 -16.35 2.70
CA LYS A 325 -14.99 -17.37 2.56
C LYS A 325 -15.53 -18.48 1.64
N LYS A 326 -14.87 -18.69 0.50
CA LYS A 326 -15.09 -19.87 -0.36
C LYS A 326 -14.52 -21.12 0.30
#